data_AF-A0A350W2V5-F1
#
_entry.id   AF-A0A350W2V5-F1
#
_cell.length_a   1.000
_cell.length_b   1.000
_cell.length_c   1.000
_cell.angle_alpha   90.00
_cell.angle_beta   90.00
_cell.angle_gamma   90.00
#
_symmetry.space_group_name_H-M   'P 1'
#
loop_
_entity.id
_entity.type
_entity.pdbx_description
1 polymer ?
#
loop_
_entity_poly.entity_id
_entity_poly.type
_entity_poly.pdbx_seq_one_letter_code
_entity_poly.pdbx_strand_id
1 'polypeptide(L)'
;MEIRIYYECLEQGYNYIKPIIDEILLNRDIPVKLIKRSRKPEQLPKGVLFAIQSLTTPDILITAINENKEHPLVLIEFTEAVTTEDHELQRTYGAVASYLSDMYYIKVSGYKKSEKIFGGAEYNPYSTPKILIDNFNYEGFIIADWKTEDENIYNLSRSSNLLGCPPLIPILKDTIQLAVKSFIDSSENWFKNSIVLLKKRNTYLIFREKVDKATGTEVLLKTWKEREERNENRNNLRYFVDKKWIGAKINRFSHAMDPDRGILTFISFVWSNSYEIFGIYALVRQRGEDILKSELKNLKQLKTKLKAAIEKDGGGIPKWFADELKKVVLSAKTLNAEINFQPVWEKYKNKISENKVVMTIAYFLDGMYLNHNGIKLYWDRYKLLGKSKSDFIPLMKSYFGFNNYVSAISTEKIEMEVDEDEVTYAIVHRVLIPNKFRIVSISYPGSQGGGAILPDPDLGKAQPREYPDIIALPPEKDKNIDVILNESKGMFNQASVEKDMGKILRYKTDKKLQKALKETLIVAKVIDQNDNVYKILIGVAFGVTNNTSTTWKPDKVDFIFRIVNRENWAIGIFNQSLRELIPTISGKTNFPEVYKIVDEHSQQNLF
;
A
#
# COMPACT_ATOMS: atom_id res chain seq x y z
N MET A 1 0.49 17.41 25.61
CA MET A 1 -0.06 16.96 24.31
C MET A 1 1.11 16.69 23.39
N GLU A 2 1.00 15.72 22.48
CA GLU A 2 2.05 15.36 21.51
C GLU A 2 1.38 14.96 20.18
N ILE A 3 1.96 15.31 19.04
CA ILE A 3 1.55 14.82 17.73
C ILE A 3 2.54 13.75 17.28
N ARG A 4 2.04 12.67 16.70
CA ARG A 4 2.88 11.60 16.14
C ARG A 4 2.54 11.38 14.67
N ILE A 5 3.58 11.15 13.88
CA ILE A 5 3.48 10.79 12.46
C ILE A 5 4.08 9.39 12.34
N TYR A 6 3.24 8.38 12.22
CA TYR A 6 3.66 7.04 11.86
C TYR A 6 3.88 6.99 10.35
N TYR A 7 5.08 6.64 9.90
CA TYR A 7 5.43 6.69 8.49
C TYR A 7 6.03 5.39 7.97
N GLU A 8 5.79 5.13 6.68
CA GLU A 8 6.49 4.10 5.90
C GLU A 8 7.73 4.63 5.19
N CYS A 9 7.63 5.83 4.61
CA CYS A 9 8.70 6.51 3.89
C CYS A 9 9.10 7.81 4.60
N LEU A 10 10.37 7.95 4.95
CA LEU A 10 10.91 9.09 5.70
C LEU A 10 10.73 10.39 4.92
N GLU A 11 10.94 10.39 3.61
CA GLU A 11 10.79 11.60 2.79
C GLU A 11 9.34 12.13 2.87
N GLN A 12 8.35 11.24 2.76
CA GLN A 12 6.94 11.60 2.88
C GLN A 12 6.60 12.07 4.30
N GLY A 13 7.04 11.35 5.34
CA GLY A 13 6.76 11.70 6.73
C GLY A 13 7.43 13.01 7.17
N TYR A 14 8.74 13.10 6.99
CA TYR A 14 9.57 14.19 7.50
C TYR A 14 9.57 15.43 6.61
N ASN A 15 9.72 15.29 5.29
CA ASN A 15 9.90 16.45 4.43
C ASN A 15 8.59 16.96 3.82
N TYR A 16 7.53 16.13 3.79
CA TYR A 16 6.25 16.50 3.19
C TYR A 16 5.14 16.72 4.22
N ILE A 17 4.89 15.75 5.10
CA ILE A 17 3.78 15.83 6.07
C ILE A 17 4.15 16.67 7.30
N LYS A 18 5.32 16.46 7.92
CA LYS A 18 5.72 17.20 9.13
C LYS A 18 5.67 18.72 8.95
N PRO A 19 6.16 19.33 7.84
CA PRO A 19 6.11 20.78 7.67
C PRO A 19 4.69 21.35 7.61
N ILE A 20 3.71 20.59 7.09
CA ILE A 20 2.29 20.99 7.07
C ILE A 20 1.76 21.13 8.51
N ILE A 21 2.18 20.24 9.41
CA ILE A 21 1.81 20.24 10.83
C ILE A 21 2.59 21.33 11.57
N ASP A 22 3.90 21.45 11.33
CA ASP A 22 4.74 22.43 12.03
C ASP A 22 4.24 23.87 11.82
N GLU A 23 3.72 24.21 10.62
CA GLU A 23 3.17 25.54 10.31
C GLU A 23 2.08 26.00 11.27
N ILE A 24 1.23 25.08 11.77
CA ILE A 24 0.18 25.42 12.74
C ILE A 24 0.66 25.34 14.20
N LEU A 25 1.84 24.77 14.43
CA LEU A 25 2.45 24.61 15.75
C LEU A 25 3.55 25.65 16.05
N LEU A 26 3.90 26.54 15.11
CA LEU A 26 5.00 27.51 15.25
C LEU A 26 5.02 28.31 16.58
N ASN A 27 3.85 28.53 17.19
CA ASN A 27 3.69 29.25 18.46
C ASN A 27 3.17 28.37 19.61
N ARG A 28 3.26 27.05 19.49
CA ARG A 28 2.77 26.08 20.48
C ARG A 28 3.91 25.12 20.85
N ASP A 29 4.12 24.91 22.14
CA ASP A 29 5.08 23.92 22.63
C ASP A 29 4.47 22.51 22.59
N ILE A 30 4.20 22.02 21.38
CA ILE A 30 3.65 20.68 21.13
C ILE A 30 4.65 19.92 20.26
N PRO A 31 5.31 18.87 20.78
CA PRO A 31 6.28 18.11 20.02
C PRO A 31 5.60 17.30 18.91
N VAL A 32 6.30 17.17 17.77
CA VAL A 32 5.92 16.28 16.66
C VAL A 32 6.96 15.18 16.53
N LYS A 33 6.58 13.93 16.84
CA LYS A 33 7.46 12.76 16.74
C LYS A 33 7.24 12.00 15.44
N LEU A 34 8.33 11.63 14.78
CA LEU A 34 8.34 10.72 13.64
C LEU A 34 8.53 9.29 14.16
N ILE A 35 7.54 8.42 13.92
CA ILE A 35 7.58 7.04 14.39
C ILE A 35 7.60 6.09 13.18
N LYS A 36 8.56 5.18 13.14
CA LYS A 36 8.53 4.09 12.16
C LYS A 36 7.28 3.26 12.37
N ARG A 37 6.44 3.15 11.35
CA ARG A 37 5.18 2.39 11.48
C ARG A 37 5.46 0.94 11.85
N SER A 38 4.56 0.35 12.63
CA SER A 38 4.55 -1.09 12.86
C SER A 38 4.33 -1.83 11.53
N ARG A 39 4.91 -3.03 11.39
CA ARG A 39 4.64 -3.92 10.25
C ARG A 39 3.50 -4.90 10.53
N LYS A 40 3.19 -5.14 11.80
CA LYS A 40 2.24 -6.17 12.26
C LYS A 40 1.33 -5.61 13.34
N PRO A 41 0.00 -5.80 13.25
CA PRO A 41 -0.94 -5.33 14.27
C PRO A 41 -0.56 -5.76 15.68
N GLU A 42 -0.01 -6.96 15.84
CA GLU A 42 0.36 -7.55 17.13
C GLU A 42 1.46 -6.79 17.88
N GLN A 43 2.16 -5.88 17.21
CA GLN A 43 3.14 -4.98 17.83
C GLN A 43 2.46 -3.79 18.54
N LEU A 44 1.14 -3.66 18.42
CA LEU A 44 0.35 -2.60 19.04
C LEU A 44 -0.53 -3.16 20.16
N PRO A 45 -0.75 -2.39 21.23
CA PRO A 45 -1.74 -2.75 22.25
C PRO A 45 -3.14 -2.81 21.62
N LYS A 46 -3.98 -3.73 22.11
CA LYS A 46 -5.35 -3.91 21.62
C LYS A 46 -6.19 -2.66 21.88
N GLY A 47 -6.36 -1.85 20.85
CA GLY A 47 -7.14 -0.61 20.84
C GLY A 47 -7.30 -0.08 19.43
N VAL A 48 -7.63 1.20 19.30
CA VAL A 48 -7.96 1.82 18.01
C VAL A 48 -6.84 1.68 16.96
N LEU A 49 -5.58 1.84 17.35
CA LEU A 49 -4.45 1.71 16.42
C LEU A 49 -4.22 0.26 15.96
N PHE A 50 -4.37 -0.72 16.86
CA PHE A 50 -4.40 -2.15 16.51
C PHE A 50 -5.54 -2.47 15.54
N ALA A 51 -6.73 -1.90 15.78
CA ALA A 51 -7.91 -2.08 14.94
C ALA A 51 -7.68 -1.56 13.52
N ILE A 52 -7.16 -0.33 13.40
CA ILE A 52 -6.77 0.28 12.12
C ILE A 52 -5.76 -0.62 11.41
N GLN A 53 -4.68 -1.02 12.09
CA GLN A 53 -3.63 -1.81 11.46
C GLN A 53 -4.07 -3.23 11.09
N SER A 54 -5.08 -3.78 11.75
CA SER A 54 -5.67 -5.07 11.40
C SER A 54 -6.36 -5.03 10.04
N LEU A 55 -7.07 -3.94 9.71
CA LEU A 55 -7.71 -3.78 8.40
C LEU A 55 -6.74 -3.29 7.32
N THR A 56 -6.01 -2.21 7.63
CA THR A 56 -5.19 -1.46 6.69
C THR A 56 -3.73 -1.40 7.11
N THR A 57 -2.85 -0.97 6.20
CA THR A 57 -1.45 -0.69 6.49
C THR A 57 -1.14 0.66 5.86
N PRO A 58 -1.29 1.77 6.60
CA PRO A 58 -1.22 3.11 6.02
C PRO A 58 0.21 3.52 5.68
N ASP A 59 0.36 4.37 4.67
CA ASP A 59 1.65 4.97 4.32
C ASP A 59 2.04 6.03 5.36
N ILE A 60 1.05 6.84 5.78
CA ILE A 60 1.14 7.75 6.92
C ILE A 60 -0.10 7.63 7.81
N LEU A 61 0.11 7.59 9.12
CA LEU A 61 -0.95 7.77 10.12
C LEU A 61 -0.55 8.88 11.09
N ILE A 62 -1.35 9.95 11.13
CA ILE A 62 -1.20 11.07 12.06
C ILE A 62 -2.07 10.80 13.28
N THR A 63 -1.47 10.82 14.46
CA THR A 63 -2.17 10.68 15.75
C THR A 63 -1.83 11.85 16.67
N ALA A 64 -2.64 12.03 17.71
CA ALA A 64 -2.38 12.99 18.76
C ALA A 64 -2.64 12.39 20.14
N ILE A 65 -1.80 12.75 21.10
CA ILE A 65 -1.90 12.31 22.49
C ILE A 65 -2.44 13.43 23.35
N ASN A 66 -3.56 13.15 24.02
CA ASN A 66 -4.09 13.98 25.08
C ASN A 66 -4.39 13.10 26.30
N GLU A 67 -4.03 13.56 27.51
CA GLU A 67 -4.27 12.82 28.77
C GLU A 67 -3.82 11.34 28.72
N ASN A 68 -2.65 11.10 28.13
CA ASN A 68 -2.08 9.75 27.93
C ASN A 68 -2.93 8.81 27.03
N LYS A 69 -3.91 9.31 26.29
CA LYS A 69 -4.66 8.54 25.28
C LYS A 69 -4.24 8.97 23.88
N GLU A 70 -4.08 7.99 22.99
CA GLU A 70 -3.67 8.24 21.62
C GLU A 70 -4.85 8.16 20.64
N HIS A 71 -5.10 9.27 19.95
CA HIS A 71 -6.24 9.45 19.04
C HIS A 71 -5.74 9.50 17.58
N PRO A 72 -6.24 8.64 16.68
CA PRO A 72 -5.96 8.77 15.26
C PRO A 72 -6.71 9.97 14.67
N LEU A 73 -6.03 10.76 13.86
CA LEU A 73 -6.59 11.97 13.24
C LEU A 73 -6.72 11.83 11.73
N VAL A 74 -5.67 11.35 11.07
CA VAL A 74 -5.61 11.30 9.60
C VAL A 74 -4.85 10.06 9.16
N LEU A 75 -5.47 9.27 8.28
CA LEU A 75 -4.83 8.20 7.54
C LEU A 75 -4.57 8.66 6.11
N ILE A 76 -3.35 8.50 5.62
CA ILE A 76 -2.97 8.88 4.25
C ILE A 76 -2.45 7.66 3.48
N GLU A 77 -2.92 7.53 2.24
CA GLU A 77 -2.38 6.59 1.27
C GLU A 77 -1.98 7.33 -0.01
N PHE A 78 -0.77 7.08 -0.48
CA PHE A 78 -0.25 7.52 -1.77
C PHE A 78 -0.50 6.43 -2.81
N THR A 79 -0.95 6.85 -3.99
CA THR A 79 -1.12 5.92 -5.11
C THR A 79 -0.82 6.58 -6.44
N GLU A 80 -0.10 5.84 -7.26
CA GLU A 80 0.15 6.15 -8.67
C GLU A 80 -0.56 5.15 -9.60
N ALA A 81 -1.51 4.39 -9.05
CA ALA A 81 -2.20 3.34 -9.76
C ALA A 81 -3.15 3.95 -10.81
N VAL A 82 -3.49 3.13 -11.80
CA VAL A 82 -4.48 3.50 -12.81
C VAL A 82 -5.89 3.50 -12.24
N THR A 83 -6.72 4.40 -12.73
CA THR A 83 -8.13 4.56 -12.33
C THR A 83 -9.01 3.49 -12.97
N THR A 84 -9.00 2.30 -12.39
CA THR A 84 -10.03 1.28 -12.65
C THR A 84 -10.87 1.08 -11.41
N GLU A 85 -12.11 0.61 -11.61
CA GLU A 85 -13.01 0.26 -10.50
C GLU A 85 -12.35 -0.64 -9.46
N ASP A 86 -11.61 -1.66 -9.89
CA ASP A 86 -10.94 -2.58 -8.98
C ASP A 86 -9.88 -1.85 -8.14
N HIS A 87 -9.03 -1.01 -8.75
CA HIS A 87 -8.00 -0.28 -8.01
C HIS A 87 -8.57 0.73 -7.03
N GLU A 88 -9.66 1.40 -7.41
CA GLU A 88 -10.34 2.37 -6.56
C GLU A 88 -11.03 1.67 -5.37
N LEU A 89 -11.75 0.59 -5.62
CA LEU A 89 -12.47 -0.14 -4.57
C LEU A 89 -11.54 -1.00 -3.69
N GLN A 90 -10.39 -1.47 -4.18
CA GLN A 90 -9.42 -2.20 -3.38
C GLN A 90 -8.81 -1.39 -2.23
N ARG A 91 -8.81 -0.06 -2.30
CA ARG A 91 -8.24 0.83 -1.26
C ARG A 91 -9.25 1.31 -0.22
N THR A 92 -10.52 0.98 -0.40
CA THR A 92 -11.63 1.40 0.49
C THR A 92 -11.51 0.90 1.93
N TYR A 93 -10.71 -0.14 2.22
CA TYR A 93 -10.49 -0.58 3.61
C TYR A 93 -9.90 0.55 4.48
N GLY A 94 -9.14 1.49 3.89
CA GLY A 94 -8.59 2.64 4.60
C GLY A 94 -9.69 3.62 4.99
N ALA A 95 -10.65 3.85 4.08
CA ALA A 95 -11.84 4.65 4.34
C ALA A 95 -12.76 4.00 5.39
N VAL A 96 -12.95 2.68 5.33
CA VAL A 96 -13.74 1.94 6.33
C VAL A 96 -13.08 2.02 7.71
N ALA A 97 -11.78 1.77 7.82
CA ALA A 97 -11.05 1.94 9.08
C ALA A 97 -11.17 3.38 9.62
N SER A 98 -11.12 4.37 8.72
CA SER A 98 -11.21 5.79 9.10
C SER A 98 -12.59 6.18 9.62
N TYR A 99 -13.64 5.73 8.95
CA TYR A 99 -15.01 5.88 9.45
C TYR A 99 -15.21 5.18 10.80
N LEU A 100 -14.65 3.99 10.96
CA LEU A 100 -14.83 3.23 12.20
C LEU A 100 -14.14 3.93 13.39
N SER A 101 -13.06 4.68 13.14
CA SER A 101 -12.25 5.43 14.12
C SER A 101 -12.58 6.92 14.26
N ASP A 102 -13.56 7.45 13.53
CA ASP A 102 -13.85 8.88 13.45
C ASP A 102 -12.61 9.73 13.09
N MET A 103 -11.88 9.32 12.05
CA MET A 103 -10.71 10.04 11.51
C MET A 103 -10.87 10.36 10.02
N TYR A 104 -9.99 11.19 9.46
CA TYR A 104 -9.94 11.41 8.01
C TYR A 104 -9.23 10.26 7.28
N TYR A 105 -9.72 9.92 6.10
CA TYR A 105 -8.99 9.16 5.09
C TYR A 105 -8.62 10.08 3.93
N ILE A 106 -7.32 10.27 3.68
CA ILE A 106 -6.85 11.06 2.55
C ILE A 106 -6.16 10.15 1.55
N LYS A 107 -6.71 10.06 0.34
CA LYS A 107 -6.11 9.33 -0.77
C LYS A 107 -5.41 10.31 -1.70
N VAL A 108 -4.08 10.31 -1.70
CA VAL A 108 -3.26 11.09 -2.64
C VAL A 108 -3.13 10.30 -3.93
N SER A 109 -3.86 10.73 -4.97
CA SER A 109 -4.10 9.92 -6.17
C SER A 109 -3.47 10.54 -7.42
N GLY A 110 -2.51 9.84 -7.99
CA GLY A 110 -1.86 10.19 -9.25
C GLY A 110 -2.56 9.58 -10.45
N TYR A 111 -3.06 10.42 -11.35
CA TYR A 111 -3.77 10.00 -12.56
C TYR A 111 -2.89 10.15 -13.80
N LYS A 112 -1.98 9.19 -14.02
CA LYS A 112 -1.17 9.12 -15.24
C LYS A 112 -1.88 8.35 -16.35
N LYS A 113 -1.73 8.79 -17.60
CA LYS A 113 -2.09 7.96 -18.75
C LYS A 113 -1.09 6.83 -18.88
N SER A 114 -1.55 5.75 -19.49
CA SER A 114 -0.69 4.64 -19.90
C SER A 114 -0.95 4.37 -21.38
N GLU A 115 0.13 4.15 -22.12
CA GLU A 115 0.06 3.74 -23.52
C GLU A 115 -0.60 2.36 -23.68
N LYS A 116 -0.58 1.54 -22.62
CA LYS A 116 -1.24 0.22 -22.60
C LYS A 116 -2.64 0.35 -21.99
N ILE A 117 -3.64 -0.19 -22.70
CA ILE A 117 -5.01 -0.33 -22.20
C ILE A 117 -5.02 -1.25 -20.98
N PHE A 118 -5.32 -0.70 -19.80
CA PHE A 118 -5.52 -1.49 -18.59
C PHE A 118 -6.87 -2.19 -18.61
N GLY A 119 -6.93 -3.37 -17.99
CA GLY A 119 -8.20 -4.08 -17.84
C GLY A 119 -8.89 -3.60 -16.58
N GLY A 120 -10.22 -3.60 -16.57
CA GLY A 120 -11.04 -3.09 -15.46
C GLY A 120 -12.08 -2.12 -15.99
N ALA A 121 -13.22 -2.04 -15.33
CA ALA A 121 -14.24 -1.08 -15.73
C ALA A 121 -13.82 0.34 -15.33
N GLU A 122 -14.26 1.32 -16.13
CA GLU A 122 -14.16 2.72 -15.75
C GLU A 122 -14.95 2.97 -14.45
N TYR A 123 -14.41 3.83 -13.60
CA TYR A 123 -15.00 4.20 -12.32
C TYR A 123 -14.63 5.64 -12.01
N ASN A 124 -15.62 6.46 -11.68
CA ASN A 124 -15.36 7.81 -11.18
C ASN A 124 -14.87 7.68 -9.73
N PRO A 125 -13.62 8.07 -9.41
CA PRO A 125 -13.03 7.90 -8.08
C PRO A 125 -13.81 8.64 -6.98
N TYR A 126 -14.51 9.73 -7.32
CA TYR A 126 -15.36 10.47 -6.39
C TYR A 126 -16.68 9.76 -6.05
N SER A 127 -16.99 8.63 -6.70
CA SER A 127 -18.19 7.83 -6.37
C SER A 127 -18.08 7.19 -4.99
N THR A 128 -16.88 6.76 -4.59
CA THR A 128 -16.65 6.17 -3.26
C THR A 128 -16.94 7.16 -2.11
N PRO A 129 -16.38 8.38 -2.08
CA PRO A 129 -16.76 9.36 -1.07
C PRO A 129 -18.25 9.72 -1.14
N LYS A 130 -18.85 9.82 -2.34
CA LYS A 130 -20.31 10.05 -2.48
C LYS A 130 -21.13 8.97 -1.78
N ILE A 131 -20.80 7.69 -2.04
CA ILE A 131 -21.44 6.53 -1.41
C ILE A 131 -21.32 6.59 0.11
N LEU A 132 -20.16 6.92 0.65
CA LEU A 132 -19.97 6.98 2.11
C LEU A 132 -20.72 8.15 2.75
N ILE A 133 -20.82 9.29 2.06
CA ILE A 133 -21.62 10.43 2.53
C ILE A 133 -23.10 10.06 2.52
N ASP A 134 -23.61 9.47 1.44
CA ASP A 134 -25.03 9.14 1.30
C ASP A 134 -25.51 8.09 2.31
N ASN A 135 -24.69 7.08 2.59
CA ASN A 135 -25.09 5.95 3.45
C ASN A 135 -24.75 6.17 4.93
N PHE A 136 -23.71 6.96 5.21
CA PHE A 136 -23.15 7.05 6.56
C PHE A 136 -22.89 8.48 7.03
N ASN A 137 -23.21 9.49 6.23
CA ASN A 137 -22.87 10.89 6.50
C ASN A 137 -21.36 11.10 6.78
N TYR A 138 -20.51 10.28 6.15
CA TYR A 138 -19.07 10.31 6.36
C TYR A 138 -18.37 11.20 5.34
N GLU A 139 -18.05 12.41 5.75
CA GLU A 139 -17.37 13.41 4.93
C GLU A 139 -15.84 13.41 5.08
N GLY A 140 -15.29 12.41 5.79
CA GLY A 140 -13.85 12.28 6.08
C GLY A 140 -13.02 11.64 4.98
N PHE A 141 -13.64 11.13 3.89
CA PHE A 141 -12.90 10.64 2.72
C PHE A 141 -12.56 11.81 1.81
N ILE A 142 -11.28 12.18 1.76
CA ILE A 142 -10.73 13.23 0.90
C ILE A 142 -9.88 12.61 -0.21
N ILE A 143 -10.07 13.07 -1.45
CA ILE A 143 -9.18 12.76 -2.57
C ILE A 143 -8.30 13.98 -2.82
N ALA A 144 -6.98 13.79 -2.73
CA ALA A 144 -5.98 14.79 -3.05
C ALA A 144 -5.37 14.45 -4.42
N ASP A 145 -5.75 15.21 -5.44
CA ASP A 145 -5.32 14.95 -6.83
C ASP A 145 -3.83 15.26 -7.01
N TRP A 146 -3.03 14.22 -7.26
CA TRP A 146 -1.63 14.34 -7.64
C TRP A 146 -1.54 14.50 -9.17
N LYS A 147 -1.27 15.73 -9.60
CA LYS A 147 -1.23 16.08 -11.02
C LYS A 147 -0.03 15.48 -11.75
N THR A 148 -0.17 15.28 -13.05
CA THR A 148 0.95 14.99 -13.96
C THR A 148 1.82 16.21 -14.17
N GLU A 149 3.02 16.01 -14.71
CA GLU A 149 3.87 17.09 -15.20
C GLU A 149 3.17 17.88 -16.32
N ASP A 150 3.48 19.17 -16.42
CA ASP A 150 3.05 19.99 -17.55
C ASP A 150 3.62 19.38 -18.85
N GLU A 151 2.78 19.25 -19.88
CA GLU A 151 3.12 18.63 -21.18
C GLU A 151 3.49 17.12 -21.14
N ASN A 152 3.44 16.48 -19.97
CA ASN A 152 3.76 15.05 -19.82
C ASN A 152 2.76 14.29 -18.94
N ILE A 153 1.68 13.85 -19.58
CA ILE A 153 0.58 13.09 -18.97
C ILE A 153 0.95 11.67 -18.51
N TYR A 154 2.17 11.21 -18.78
CA TYR A 154 2.65 9.87 -18.40
C TYR A 154 3.43 9.87 -17.07
N ASN A 155 3.90 11.04 -16.63
CA ASN A 155 4.66 11.21 -15.40
C ASN A 155 3.90 12.07 -14.40
N LEU A 156 3.97 11.69 -13.13
CA LEU A 156 3.43 12.49 -12.03
C LEU A 156 4.39 13.63 -11.71
N SER A 157 3.84 14.84 -11.54
CA SER A 157 4.62 16.00 -11.10
C SER A 157 5.28 15.70 -9.76
N ARG A 158 6.58 15.89 -9.62
CA ARG A 158 7.27 15.70 -8.33
C ARG A 158 7.68 17.06 -7.75
N SER A 159 7.80 17.12 -6.43
CA SER A 159 8.52 18.24 -5.82
C SER A 159 9.99 18.19 -6.28
N SER A 160 10.55 19.32 -6.70
CA SER A 160 11.89 19.38 -7.33
C SER A 160 13.00 18.77 -6.48
N ASN A 161 12.83 18.78 -5.15
CA ASN A 161 13.80 18.25 -4.19
C ASN A 161 13.26 17.07 -3.38
N LEU A 162 11.99 16.64 -3.56
CA LEU A 162 11.36 15.54 -2.81
C LEU A 162 10.63 14.61 -3.79
N LEU A 163 11.37 13.67 -4.37
CA LEU A 163 10.94 12.96 -5.57
C LEU A 163 9.93 11.83 -5.28
N GLY A 164 9.89 11.33 -4.05
CA GLY A 164 8.84 10.45 -3.53
C GLY A 164 7.55 11.20 -3.18
N CYS A 165 7.50 12.52 -3.34
CA CYS A 165 6.38 13.36 -2.92
C CYS A 165 5.76 14.17 -4.09
N PRO A 166 4.43 14.39 -4.08
CA PRO A 166 3.82 15.39 -4.95
C PRO A 166 4.25 16.81 -4.56
N PRO A 167 4.07 17.80 -5.45
CA PRO A 167 3.94 19.19 -5.04
C PRO A 167 2.88 19.35 -3.94
N LEU A 168 2.93 20.43 -3.17
CA LEU A 168 1.97 20.67 -2.10
C LEU A 168 0.53 20.69 -2.65
N ILE A 169 -0.32 19.77 -2.19
CA ILE A 169 -1.73 19.70 -2.61
C ILE A 169 -2.59 20.50 -1.61
N PRO A 170 -3.32 21.56 -2.03
CA PRO A 170 -4.02 22.44 -1.10
C PRO A 170 -5.07 21.74 -0.21
N ILE A 171 -5.90 20.85 -0.77
CA ILE A 171 -6.92 20.15 0.03
C ILE A 171 -6.31 19.17 1.06
N LEU A 172 -5.16 18.57 0.74
CA LEU A 172 -4.39 17.75 1.68
C LEU A 172 -3.91 18.60 2.86
N LYS A 173 -3.28 19.74 2.56
CA LYS A 173 -2.80 20.71 3.57
C LYS A 173 -3.94 21.17 4.47
N ASP A 174 -5.03 21.67 3.88
CA ASP A 174 -6.18 22.19 4.64
C ASP A 174 -6.79 21.12 5.56
N THR A 175 -6.92 19.89 5.07
CA THR A 175 -7.49 18.78 5.85
C THR A 175 -6.61 18.43 7.04
N ILE A 176 -5.30 18.24 6.83
CA ILE A 176 -4.35 17.92 7.92
C ILE A 176 -4.33 19.04 8.96
N GLN A 177 -4.20 20.29 8.51
CA GLN A 177 -4.12 21.44 9.41
C GLN A 177 -5.39 21.61 10.24
N LEU A 178 -6.57 21.45 9.63
CA LEU A 178 -7.83 21.58 10.35
C LEU A 178 -8.11 20.40 11.28
N ALA A 179 -7.70 19.17 10.92
CA ALA A 179 -7.79 18.01 11.80
C ALA A 179 -6.94 18.23 13.07
N VAL A 180 -5.65 18.54 12.91
CA VAL A 180 -4.74 18.76 14.04
C VAL A 180 -5.16 19.99 14.86
N LYS A 181 -5.46 21.12 14.20
CA LYS A 181 -5.91 22.33 14.91
C LYS A 181 -7.16 22.06 15.75
N SER A 182 -8.17 21.41 15.18
CA SER A 182 -9.41 21.13 15.91
C SER A 182 -9.19 20.20 17.09
N PHE A 183 -8.27 19.23 16.98
CA PHE A 183 -7.92 18.36 18.09
C PHE A 183 -7.20 19.10 19.23
N ILE A 184 -6.28 20.01 18.90
CA ILE A 184 -5.60 20.81 19.93
C ILE A 184 -6.59 21.75 20.62
N ASP A 185 -7.52 22.34 19.86
CA ASP A 185 -8.54 23.23 20.42
C ASP A 185 -9.54 22.44 21.29
N SER A 186 -9.88 21.20 20.93
CA SER A 186 -10.62 20.25 21.78
C SER A 186 -10.43 18.81 21.31
N SER A 187 -9.99 17.90 22.19
CA SER A 187 -9.90 16.48 21.86
C SER A 187 -11.26 15.79 21.72
N GLU A 188 -12.31 16.38 22.28
CA GLU A 188 -13.69 15.90 22.14
C GLU A 188 -14.33 16.48 20.87
N ASN A 189 -15.04 15.66 20.10
CA ASN A 189 -15.74 16.09 18.87
C ASN A 189 -14.84 16.77 17.82
N TRP A 190 -13.51 16.65 17.93
CA TRP A 190 -12.53 17.29 17.04
C TRP A 190 -12.83 17.01 15.57
N PHE A 191 -13.23 15.77 15.24
CA PHE A 191 -13.51 15.35 13.87
C PHE A 191 -14.69 16.14 13.29
N LYS A 192 -15.82 16.20 14.01
CA LYS A 192 -17.00 16.98 13.59
C LYS A 192 -16.67 18.47 13.46
N ASN A 193 -15.95 19.03 14.42
CA ASN A 193 -15.54 20.44 14.40
C ASN A 193 -14.63 20.75 13.21
N SER A 194 -13.68 19.86 12.91
CA SER A 194 -12.78 20.01 11.78
C SER A 194 -13.52 19.97 10.44
N ILE A 195 -14.54 19.12 10.28
CA ILE A 195 -15.38 19.07 9.07
C ILE A 195 -16.14 20.40 8.89
N VAL A 196 -16.71 20.96 9.96
CA VAL A 196 -17.39 22.26 9.90
C VAL A 196 -16.45 23.37 9.44
N LEU A 197 -15.19 23.35 9.88
CA LEU A 197 -14.18 24.30 9.43
C LEU A 197 -13.73 24.02 7.99
N LEU A 198 -13.58 22.76 7.61
CA LEU A 198 -13.14 22.35 6.27
C LEU A 198 -14.16 22.76 5.21
N LYS A 199 -15.46 22.66 5.53
CA LYS A 199 -16.58 23.15 4.69
C LYS A 199 -16.49 24.61 4.29
N LYS A 200 -15.75 25.44 5.05
CA LYS A 200 -15.53 26.85 4.75
C LYS A 200 -14.34 27.10 3.81
N ARG A 201 -13.54 26.08 3.50
CA ARG A 201 -12.37 26.19 2.62
C ARG A 201 -12.80 26.02 1.16
N ASN A 202 -12.30 26.91 0.29
CA ASN A 202 -12.55 26.84 -1.15
C ASN A 202 -12.08 25.51 -1.77
N THR A 203 -10.96 24.98 -1.30
CA THR A 203 -10.41 23.67 -1.70
C THR A 203 -11.42 22.54 -1.48
N TYR A 204 -12.15 22.58 -0.36
CA TYR A 204 -13.17 21.59 -0.03
C TYR A 204 -14.44 21.78 -0.85
N LEU A 205 -14.87 23.02 -1.08
CA LEU A 205 -16.02 23.31 -1.95
C LEU A 205 -15.80 22.74 -3.36
N ILE A 206 -14.62 22.96 -3.96
CA ILE A 206 -14.24 22.38 -5.26
C ILE A 206 -14.27 20.85 -5.22
N PHE A 207 -13.74 20.25 -4.14
CA PHE A 207 -13.79 18.80 -3.95
C PHE A 207 -15.24 18.30 -3.89
N ARG A 208 -16.11 18.97 -3.12
CA ARG A 208 -17.52 18.58 -2.97
C ARG A 208 -18.31 18.66 -4.26
N GLU A 209 -18.07 19.67 -5.10
CA GLU A 209 -18.70 19.74 -6.42
C GLU A 209 -18.43 18.50 -7.29
N LYS A 210 -17.22 17.93 -7.21
CA LYS A 210 -16.87 16.70 -7.93
C LYS A 210 -17.58 15.48 -7.34
N VAL A 211 -17.65 15.41 -6.01
CA VAL A 211 -18.32 14.31 -5.29
C VAL A 211 -19.83 14.32 -5.53
N ASP A 212 -20.46 15.49 -5.51
CA ASP A 212 -21.92 15.60 -5.64
C ASP A 212 -22.40 15.27 -7.06
N LYS A 213 -21.53 15.40 -8.06
CA LYS A 213 -21.77 14.96 -9.45
C LYS A 213 -21.43 13.49 -9.70
N ALA A 214 -20.83 12.79 -8.72
CA ALA A 214 -20.37 11.42 -8.89
C ALA A 214 -21.50 10.39 -8.71
N THR A 215 -21.21 9.14 -9.09
CA THR A 215 -22.17 8.03 -9.03
C THR A 215 -22.41 7.59 -7.59
N GLY A 216 -23.68 7.52 -7.17
CA GLY A 216 -24.08 7.00 -5.86
C GLY A 216 -24.32 5.49 -5.83
N THR A 217 -24.71 4.98 -4.67
CA THR A 217 -24.87 3.53 -4.38
C THR A 217 -25.85 2.83 -5.31
N GLU A 218 -27.03 3.42 -5.53
CA GLU A 218 -28.09 2.81 -6.35
C GLU A 218 -27.66 2.62 -7.81
N VAL A 219 -27.01 3.65 -8.37
CA VAL A 219 -26.54 3.62 -9.76
C VAL A 219 -25.37 2.63 -9.92
N LEU A 220 -24.49 2.54 -8.93
CA LEU A 220 -23.41 1.54 -8.93
C LEU A 220 -23.98 0.11 -8.93
N LEU A 221 -24.94 -0.16 -8.05
CA LEU A 221 -25.58 -1.48 -7.95
C LEU A 221 -26.33 -1.84 -9.24
N LYS A 222 -27.06 -0.88 -9.83
CA LYS A 222 -27.72 -1.03 -11.14
C LYS A 222 -26.70 -1.34 -12.23
N THR A 223 -25.57 -0.63 -12.26
CA THR A 223 -24.49 -0.85 -13.23
C THR A 223 -23.91 -2.26 -13.12
N TRP A 224 -23.71 -2.78 -11.91
CA TRP A 224 -23.26 -4.15 -11.69
C TRP A 224 -24.26 -5.18 -12.20
N LYS A 225 -25.55 -4.96 -11.92
CA LYS A 225 -26.62 -5.84 -12.40
C LYS A 225 -26.75 -5.85 -13.92
N GLU A 226 -26.71 -4.68 -14.58
CA GLU A 226 -26.73 -4.57 -16.03
C GLU A 226 -25.50 -5.22 -16.70
N ARG A 227 -24.34 -5.20 -16.03
CA ARG A 227 -23.15 -5.94 -16.50
C ARG A 227 -23.38 -7.44 -16.40
N GLU A 228 -24.00 -7.91 -15.32
CA GLU A 228 -24.37 -9.32 -15.16
C GLU A 228 -25.34 -9.78 -16.26
N GLU A 229 -26.42 -9.03 -16.50
CA GLU A 229 -27.44 -9.37 -17.51
C GLU A 229 -26.89 -9.42 -18.95
N ARG A 230 -25.87 -8.61 -19.27
CA ARG A 230 -25.24 -8.57 -20.60
C ARG A 230 -24.14 -9.61 -20.81
N ASN A 231 -23.63 -10.26 -19.77
CA ASN A 231 -22.52 -11.21 -19.89
C ASN A 231 -23.03 -12.65 -19.99
N GLU A 232 -22.90 -13.24 -21.17
CA GLU A 232 -23.23 -14.65 -21.40
C GLU A 232 -22.32 -15.60 -20.59
N ASN A 233 -21.05 -15.24 -20.40
CA ASN A 233 -20.10 -16.01 -19.59
C ASN A 233 -19.89 -15.38 -18.21
N ARG A 234 -20.61 -15.91 -17.22
CA ARG A 234 -20.52 -15.47 -15.82
C ARG A 234 -19.13 -15.62 -15.20
N ASN A 235 -18.21 -16.41 -15.76
CA ASN A 235 -16.82 -16.45 -15.30
C ASN A 235 -16.04 -15.15 -15.60
N ASN A 236 -16.55 -14.30 -16.50
CA ASN A 236 -15.95 -12.99 -16.80
C ASN A 236 -16.45 -11.88 -15.86
N LEU A 237 -17.51 -12.17 -15.10
CA LEU A 237 -18.09 -11.20 -14.18
C LEU A 237 -17.19 -10.95 -12.98
N ARG A 238 -17.23 -9.69 -12.54
CA ARG A 238 -16.55 -9.24 -11.34
C ARG A 238 -17.48 -9.20 -10.14
N TYR A 239 -18.69 -8.70 -10.35
CA TYR A 239 -19.74 -8.55 -9.35
C TYR A 239 -20.97 -9.35 -9.78
N PHE A 240 -21.68 -9.87 -8.79
CA PHE A 240 -22.92 -10.63 -8.95
C PHE A 240 -23.97 -9.97 -8.05
N VAL A 241 -25.14 -9.66 -8.60
CA VAL A 241 -26.19 -8.92 -7.91
C VAL A 241 -27.52 -9.64 -8.05
N ASP A 242 -28.02 -10.15 -6.93
CA ASP A 242 -29.33 -10.76 -6.81
C ASP A 242 -30.23 -9.88 -5.93
N LYS A 243 -31.53 -10.20 -5.85
CA LYS A 243 -32.49 -9.55 -4.95
C LYS A 243 -32.14 -9.73 -3.47
N LYS A 244 -31.38 -10.77 -3.10
CA LYS A 244 -31.07 -11.11 -1.70
C LYS A 244 -29.58 -11.04 -1.34
N TRP A 245 -28.69 -11.06 -2.34
CA TRP A 245 -27.27 -11.14 -2.08
C TRP A 245 -26.45 -10.40 -3.13
N ILE A 246 -25.26 -9.98 -2.71
CA ILE A 246 -24.23 -9.39 -3.57
C ILE A 246 -22.98 -10.24 -3.41
N GLY A 247 -22.29 -10.52 -4.51
CA GLY A 247 -20.99 -11.18 -4.46
C GLY A 247 -19.93 -10.53 -5.32
N ALA A 248 -18.69 -10.69 -4.88
CA ALA A 248 -17.51 -10.25 -5.61
C ALA A 248 -16.57 -11.41 -5.88
N LYS A 249 -16.05 -11.46 -7.10
CA LYS A 249 -15.08 -12.47 -7.53
C LYS A 249 -13.78 -12.31 -6.76
N ILE A 250 -13.23 -13.42 -6.26
CA ILE A 250 -11.90 -13.52 -5.66
C ILE A 250 -11.02 -14.26 -6.67
N ASN A 251 -10.09 -13.55 -7.31
CA ASN A 251 -9.27 -14.14 -8.37
C ASN A 251 -8.08 -14.94 -7.83
N ARG A 252 -7.53 -14.56 -6.68
CA ARG A 252 -6.38 -15.18 -6.03
C ARG A 252 -6.32 -14.78 -4.56
N PHE A 253 -5.55 -15.53 -3.78
CA PHE A 253 -5.31 -15.22 -2.37
C PHE A 253 -3.97 -14.52 -2.08
N SER A 254 -3.11 -14.28 -3.08
CA SER A 254 -1.73 -13.82 -2.88
C SER A 254 -1.47 -12.33 -3.18
N HIS A 255 -0.75 -11.66 -2.26
CA HIS A 255 -0.28 -10.25 -2.18
C HIS A 255 -1.09 -9.29 -1.28
N ALA A 256 -0.47 -8.22 -0.78
CA ALA A 256 -1.07 -7.32 0.22
C ALA A 256 -2.42 -6.67 -0.20
N MET A 257 -2.76 -6.68 -1.49
CA MET A 257 -4.02 -6.18 -2.06
C MET A 257 -4.90 -7.28 -2.70
N ASP A 258 -4.51 -8.55 -2.54
CA ASP A 258 -5.12 -9.72 -3.15
C ASP A 258 -5.23 -10.84 -2.08
N PRO A 259 -6.43 -11.28 -1.69
CA PRO A 259 -7.71 -11.10 -2.33
C PRO A 259 -8.17 -9.66 -2.21
N ASP A 260 -9.21 -9.36 -2.98
CA ASP A 260 -9.89 -8.09 -3.09
C ASP A 260 -10.49 -7.60 -1.75
N ARG A 261 -9.66 -7.50 -0.70
CA ARG A 261 -10.04 -7.27 0.69
C ARG A 261 -10.77 -5.95 0.80
N GLY A 262 -10.28 -4.91 0.13
CA GLY A 262 -10.97 -3.62 0.06
C GLY A 262 -12.34 -3.75 -0.55
N ILE A 263 -12.48 -4.40 -1.70
CA ILE A 263 -13.79 -4.61 -2.36
C ILE A 263 -14.75 -5.38 -1.45
N LEU A 264 -14.29 -6.50 -0.87
CA LEU A 264 -15.12 -7.32 0.02
C LEU A 264 -15.51 -6.55 1.29
N THR A 265 -14.57 -5.80 1.86
CA THR A 265 -14.81 -4.93 3.02
C THR A 265 -15.80 -3.83 2.67
N PHE A 266 -15.67 -3.18 1.52
CA PHE A 266 -16.56 -2.11 1.05
C PHE A 266 -17.96 -2.62 0.79
N ILE A 267 -18.10 -3.72 0.04
CA ILE A 267 -19.41 -4.28 -0.28
C ILE A 267 -20.12 -4.68 1.01
N SER A 268 -19.38 -5.34 1.90
CA SER A 268 -19.88 -5.70 3.22
C SER A 268 -20.30 -4.46 4.01
N PHE A 269 -19.45 -3.46 4.08
CA PHE A 269 -19.70 -2.25 4.84
C PHE A 269 -20.94 -1.47 4.33
N VAL A 270 -21.10 -1.34 3.01
CA VAL A 270 -22.20 -0.59 2.38
C VAL A 270 -23.54 -1.35 2.42
N TRP A 271 -23.54 -2.66 2.14
CA TRP A 271 -24.78 -3.39 1.84
C TRP A 271 -25.20 -4.45 2.87
N SER A 272 -24.45 -4.68 3.95
CA SER A 272 -24.75 -5.72 4.96
C SER A 272 -26.13 -5.62 5.63
N ASN A 273 -26.74 -4.43 5.62
CA ASN A 273 -28.07 -4.25 6.20
C ASN A 273 -29.20 -4.75 5.29
N SER A 274 -28.93 -4.90 3.98
CA SER A 274 -29.96 -5.22 2.98
C SER A 274 -29.66 -6.49 2.17
N TYR A 275 -28.40 -6.94 2.14
CA TYR A 275 -27.95 -8.06 1.32
C TYR A 275 -27.03 -8.99 2.12
N GLU A 276 -27.13 -10.28 1.84
CA GLU A 276 -26.08 -11.24 2.18
C GLU A 276 -24.87 -11.04 1.25
N ILE A 277 -23.67 -11.17 1.80
CA ILE A 277 -22.43 -10.83 1.09
C ILE A 277 -21.58 -12.07 0.86
N PHE A 278 -21.27 -12.36 -0.41
CA PHE A 278 -20.53 -13.57 -0.79
C PHE A 278 -19.21 -13.29 -1.51
N GLY A 279 -18.18 -14.07 -1.18
CA GLY A 279 -16.98 -14.17 -2.00
C GLY A 279 -17.14 -15.23 -3.08
N ILE A 280 -16.72 -14.98 -4.33
CA ILE A 280 -16.78 -15.97 -5.41
C ILE A 280 -15.36 -16.38 -5.79
N TYR A 281 -14.82 -17.45 -5.20
CA TYR A 281 -13.45 -17.89 -5.49
C TYR A 281 -13.35 -18.45 -6.91
N ALA A 282 -12.63 -17.77 -7.78
CA ALA A 282 -12.55 -18.06 -9.19
C ALA A 282 -11.72 -19.32 -9.48
N LEU A 283 -12.39 -20.43 -9.77
CA LEU A 283 -11.76 -21.68 -10.21
C LEU A 283 -11.69 -21.81 -11.73
N VAL A 284 -12.34 -20.91 -12.46
CA VAL A 284 -12.20 -20.74 -13.91
C VAL A 284 -11.54 -19.39 -14.19
N ARG A 285 -10.35 -19.42 -14.81
CA ARG A 285 -9.48 -18.27 -15.07
C ARG A 285 -8.99 -18.30 -16.51
N GLN A 286 -9.36 -17.30 -17.31
CA GLN A 286 -8.93 -17.20 -18.71
C GLN A 286 -7.40 -17.10 -18.88
N ARG A 287 -6.71 -16.51 -17.90
CA ARG A 287 -5.24 -16.42 -17.84
C ARG A 287 -4.61 -17.44 -16.87
N GLY A 288 -5.30 -18.57 -16.66
CA GLY A 288 -4.84 -19.68 -15.83
C GLY A 288 -3.98 -20.68 -16.59
N GLU A 289 -3.49 -21.69 -15.90
CA GLU A 289 -3.02 -22.93 -16.54
C GLU A 289 -4.20 -23.58 -17.27
N ASP A 290 -3.92 -24.51 -18.19
CA ASP A 290 -4.96 -25.14 -19.02
C ASP A 290 -6.09 -25.76 -18.20
N ILE A 291 -5.77 -26.27 -17.01
CA ILE A 291 -6.77 -26.79 -16.09
C ILE A 291 -7.72 -25.74 -15.53
N LEU A 292 -7.29 -24.48 -15.36
CA LEU A 292 -8.12 -23.38 -14.88
C LEU A 292 -8.85 -22.66 -16.03
N LYS A 293 -8.43 -22.81 -17.29
CA LYS A 293 -9.11 -22.17 -18.45
C LYS A 293 -10.46 -22.80 -18.78
N SER A 294 -10.58 -24.12 -18.61
CA SER A 294 -11.80 -24.86 -18.96
C SER A 294 -12.99 -24.51 -18.05
N GLU A 295 -14.20 -24.70 -18.55
CA GLU A 295 -15.42 -24.55 -17.74
C GLU A 295 -15.47 -25.54 -16.57
N LEU A 296 -16.20 -25.17 -15.53
CA LEU A 296 -16.50 -26.04 -14.41
C LEU A 296 -17.88 -26.67 -14.57
N LYS A 297 -17.93 -27.99 -14.84
CA LYS A 297 -19.16 -28.73 -15.15
C LYS A 297 -19.51 -29.82 -14.13
N ASN A 298 -18.53 -30.30 -13.36
CA ASN A 298 -18.74 -31.38 -12.41
C ASN A 298 -17.81 -31.29 -11.19
N LEU A 299 -18.15 -32.06 -10.16
CA LEU A 299 -17.42 -32.08 -8.89
C LEU A 299 -15.97 -32.57 -9.03
N LYS A 300 -15.68 -33.49 -9.96
CA LYS A 300 -14.30 -33.96 -10.23
C LYS A 300 -13.43 -32.80 -10.73
N GLN A 301 -13.95 -31.99 -11.63
CA GLN A 301 -13.27 -30.78 -12.10
C GLN A 301 -13.10 -29.76 -10.97
N LEU A 302 -14.10 -29.57 -10.10
CA LEU A 302 -13.99 -28.67 -8.94
C LEU A 302 -12.82 -29.08 -8.06
N LYS A 303 -12.73 -30.38 -7.71
CA LYS A 303 -11.63 -30.97 -6.92
C LYS A 303 -10.27 -30.63 -7.51
N THR A 304 -10.06 -30.90 -8.79
CA THR A 304 -8.76 -30.68 -9.44
C THR A 304 -8.45 -29.19 -9.62
N LYS A 305 -9.44 -28.37 -10.00
CA LYS A 305 -9.27 -26.92 -10.15
C LYS A 305 -8.99 -26.23 -8.82
N LEU A 306 -9.67 -26.60 -7.73
CA LEU A 306 -9.40 -26.06 -6.40
C LEU A 306 -7.95 -26.34 -5.98
N LYS A 307 -7.48 -27.57 -6.18
CA LYS A 307 -6.09 -27.95 -5.87
C LYS A 307 -5.10 -27.08 -6.65
N ALA A 308 -5.26 -26.98 -7.97
CA ALA A 308 -4.40 -26.17 -8.82
C ALA A 308 -4.44 -24.67 -8.45
N ALA A 309 -5.63 -24.16 -8.14
CA ALA A 309 -5.80 -22.76 -7.73
C ALA A 309 -5.10 -22.46 -6.40
N ILE A 310 -5.26 -23.32 -5.38
CA ILE A 310 -4.57 -23.16 -4.08
C ILE A 310 -3.05 -23.26 -4.22
N GLU A 311 -2.55 -24.18 -5.05
CA GLU A 311 -1.11 -24.33 -5.30
C GLU A 311 -0.54 -23.08 -5.98
N LYS A 312 -1.24 -22.57 -7.01
CA LYS A 312 -0.87 -21.34 -7.72
C LYS A 312 -0.95 -20.09 -6.82
N ASP A 313 -1.94 -20.04 -5.95
CA ASP A 313 -2.17 -18.91 -5.03
C ASP A 313 -1.40 -19.09 -3.70
N GLY A 314 -0.43 -20.02 -3.67
CA GLY A 314 0.37 -20.35 -2.50
C GLY A 314 0.98 -19.12 -1.82
N GLY A 315 0.98 -19.12 -0.48
CA GLY A 315 1.49 -18.02 0.35
C GLY A 315 0.45 -16.95 0.72
N GLY A 316 -0.72 -16.95 0.09
CA GLY A 316 -1.80 -15.99 0.38
C GLY A 316 -2.66 -16.31 1.61
N ILE A 317 -2.93 -17.60 1.82
CA ILE A 317 -3.72 -18.13 2.94
C ILE A 317 -2.90 -19.15 3.73
N PRO A 318 -3.16 -19.32 5.04
CA PRO A 318 -2.48 -20.31 5.86
C PRO A 318 -2.85 -21.73 5.44
N LYS A 319 -1.90 -22.66 5.62
CA LYS A 319 -2.04 -24.08 5.23
C LYS A 319 -3.31 -24.72 5.79
N TRP A 320 -3.67 -24.42 7.04
CA TRP A 320 -4.86 -25.00 7.66
C TRP A 320 -6.14 -24.63 6.90
N PHE A 321 -6.26 -23.38 6.42
CA PHE A 321 -7.45 -22.93 5.71
C PHE A 321 -7.54 -23.59 4.34
N ALA A 322 -6.40 -23.67 3.64
CA ALA A 322 -6.29 -24.38 2.37
C ALA A 322 -6.67 -25.88 2.51
N ASP A 323 -6.24 -26.53 3.59
CA ASP A 323 -6.55 -27.94 3.85
C ASP A 323 -8.04 -28.15 4.17
N GLU A 324 -8.67 -27.26 4.94
CA GLU A 324 -10.10 -27.33 5.24
C GLU A 324 -10.96 -27.10 3.99
N LEU A 325 -10.59 -26.17 3.10
CA LEU A 325 -11.27 -26.02 1.79
C LEU A 325 -11.19 -27.31 0.98
N LYS A 326 -10.03 -27.97 0.92
CA LYS A 326 -9.86 -29.26 0.22
C LYS A 326 -10.73 -30.35 0.86
N LYS A 327 -10.77 -30.46 2.19
CA LYS A 327 -11.62 -31.44 2.91
C LYS A 327 -13.10 -31.25 2.59
N VAL A 328 -13.57 -30.01 2.60
CA VAL A 328 -14.97 -29.69 2.30
C VAL A 328 -15.36 -30.09 0.87
N VAL A 329 -14.46 -29.85 -0.08
CA VAL A 329 -14.68 -30.28 -1.47
C VAL A 329 -14.64 -31.81 -1.62
N LEU A 330 -13.82 -32.50 -0.82
CA LEU A 330 -13.78 -33.96 -0.83
C LEU A 330 -15.07 -34.59 -0.29
N SER A 331 -15.68 -33.99 0.74
CA SER A 331 -16.92 -34.48 1.37
C SER A 331 -18.20 -34.09 0.61
N ALA A 332 -18.13 -33.10 -0.28
CA ALA A 332 -19.26 -32.70 -1.11
C ALA A 332 -19.76 -33.85 -2.00
N LYS A 333 -21.09 -34.01 -2.09
CA LYS A 333 -21.74 -35.03 -2.93
C LYS A 333 -22.09 -34.51 -4.33
N THR A 334 -22.40 -33.23 -4.45
CA THR A 334 -22.80 -32.58 -5.70
C THR A 334 -22.03 -31.29 -5.94
N LEU A 335 -22.04 -30.78 -7.18
CA LEU A 335 -21.37 -29.53 -7.55
C LEU A 335 -22.00 -28.30 -6.88
N ASN A 336 -23.31 -28.33 -6.64
CA ASN A 336 -24.10 -27.27 -6.02
C ASN A 336 -24.34 -27.48 -4.52
N ALA A 337 -23.52 -28.29 -3.86
CA ALA A 337 -23.69 -28.56 -2.43
C ALA A 337 -23.59 -27.26 -1.61
N GLU A 338 -24.45 -27.13 -0.61
CA GLU A 338 -24.36 -26.08 0.41
C GLU A 338 -23.78 -26.66 1.69
N ILE A 339 -22.71 -26.07 2.19
CA ILE A 339 -21.92 -26.61 3.30
C ILE A 339 -21.78 -25.55 4.38
N ASN A 340 -22.21 -25.90 5.59
CA ASN A 340 -21.99 -25.10 6.78
C ASN A 340 -20.50 -25.09 7.14
N PHE A 341 -19.86 -23.93 7.00
CA PHE A 341 -18.44 -23.73 7.31
C PHE A 341 -18.21 -23.13 8.71
N GLN A 342 -19.28 -22.83 9.46
CA GLN A 342 -19.22 -22.31 10.83
C GLN A 342 -18.32 -23.16 11.77
N PRO A 343 -18.39 -24.51 11.79
CA PRO A 343 -17.55 -25.29 12.70
C PRO A 343 -16.05 -25.16 12.42
N VAL A 344 -15.67 -24.92 11.16
CA VAL A 344 -14.26 -24.68 10.80
C VAL A 344 -13.79 -23.35 11.39
N TRP A 345 -14.60 -22.30 11.28
CA TRP A 345 -14.29 -21.01 11.87
C TRP A 345 -14.19 -21.07 13.39
N GLU A 346 -15.09 -21.79 14.06
CA GLU A 346 -15.06 -21.97 15.51
C GLU A 346 -13.80 -22.74 15.96
N LYS A 347 -13.43 -23.81 15.24
CA LYS A 347 -12.20 -24.58 15.49
C LYS A 347 -10.93 -23.74 15.37
N TYR A 348 -10.90 -22.79 14.43
CA TYR A 348 -9.72 -21.96 14.13
C TYR A 348 -9.87 -20.50 14.57
N LYS A 349 -10.80 -20.19 15.48
CA LYS A 349 -11.18 -18.81 15.83
C LYS A 349 -9.98 -17.91 16.18
N ASN A 350 -9.06 -18.43 16.99
CA ASN A 350 -7.87 -17.68 17.43
C ASN A 350 -6.84 -17.44 16.31
N LYS A 351 -6.93 -18.17 15.19
CA LYS A 351 -6.03 -18.04 14.04
C LYS A 351 -6.58 -17.16 12.91
N ILE A 352 -7.84 -16.70 13.03
CA ILE A 352 -8.49 -15.90 11.98
C ILE A 352 -7.76 -14.56 11.82
N SER A 353 -7.41 -13.89 12.91
CA SER A 353 -6.75 -12.58 12.91
C SER A 353 -5.28 -12.62 12.50
N GLU A 354 -4.62 -13.79 12.54
CA GLU A 354 -3.21 -13.96 12.14
C GLU A 354 -3.00 -13.71 10.63
N ASN A 355 -4.07 -13.68 9.84
CA ASN A 355 -4.00 -13.44 8.40
C ASN A 355 -5.15 -12.54 7.93
N LYS A 356 -4.82 -11.36 7.39
CA LYS A 356 -5.78 -10.36 6.93
C LYS A 356 -6.76 -10.88 5.87
N VAL A 357 -6.36 -11.85 5.04
CA VAL A 357 -7.22 -12.49 4.03
C VAL A 357 -8.31 -13.30 4.71
N VAL A 358 -7.89 -14.22 5.59
CA VAL A 358 -8.79 -15.12 6.31
C VAL A 358 -9.73 -14.32 7.19
N MET A 359 -9.22 -13.31 7.88
CA MET A 359 -10.02 -12.36 8.65
C MET A 359 -11.09 -11.66 7.81
N THR A 360 -10.72 -11.18 6.61
CA THR A 360 -11.68 -10.53 5.71
C THR A 360 -12.78 -11.49 5.30
N ILE A 361 -12.41 -12.71 4.89
CA ILE A 361 -13.39 -13.74 4.51
C ILE A 361 -14.32 -14.02 5.70
N ALA A 362 -13.77 -14.42 6.85
CA ALA A 362 -14.55 -14.87 7.99
C ALA A 362 -15.49 -13.80 8.56
N TYR A 363 -15.01 -12.55 8.69
CA TYR A 363 -15.74 -11.51 9.40
C TYR A 363 -16.56 -10.57 8.51
N PHE A 364 -16.25 -10.48 7.21
CA PHE A 364 -16.99 -9.57 6.32
C PHE A 364 -17.96 -10.28 5.37
N LEU A 365 -17.89 -11.60 5.22
CA LEU A 365 -18.77 -12.35 4.31
C LEU A 365 -19.74 -13.24 5.08
N ASP A 366 -20.93 -13.42 4.54
CA ASP A 366 -21.92 -14.41 4.99
C ASP A 366 -21.68 -15.79 4.33
N GLY A 367 -20.84 -15.82 3.30
CA GLY A 367 -20.40 -17.07 2.69
C GLY A 367 -19.38 -16.91 1.56
N MET A 368 -19.01 -18.04 0.97
CA MET A 368 -18.12 -18.09 -0.20
C MET A 368 -18.54 -19.20 -1.15
N TYR A 369 -18.59 -18.90 -2.45
CA TYR A 369 -18.76 -19.89 -3.50
C TYR A 369 -17.39 -20.36 -4.02
N LEU A 370 -17.23 -21.67 -4.18
CA LEU A 370 -16.11 -22.28 -4.88
C LEU A 370 -16.42 -22.32 -6.38
N ASN A 371 -16.22 -21.17 -7.03
CA ASN A 371 -16.76 -20.78 -8.34
C ASN A 371 -18.26 -20.42 -8.31
N HIS A 372 -18.69 -19.49 -9.16
CA HIS A 372 -20.07 -18.97 -9.17
C HIS A 372 -21.16 -20.06 -9.36
N ASN A 373 -20.82 -21.19 -9.98
CA ASN A 373 -21.71 -22.33 -10.20
C ASN A 373 -21.27 -23.59 -9.42
N GLY A 374 -20.45 -23.42 -8.36
CA GLY A 374 -19.93 -24.50 -7.55
C GLY A 374 -20.49 -24.53 -6.13
N ILE A 375 -19.74 -25.17 -5.22
CA ILE A 375 -20.14 -25.41 -3.84
C ILE A 375 -20.28 -24.08 -3.09
N LYS A 376 -21.38 -23.90 -2.36
CA LYS A 376 -21.62 -22.75 -1.50
C LYS A 376 -21.19 -23.09 -0.06
N LEU A 377 -20.26 -22.31 0.47
CA LEU A 377 -19.89 -22.31 1.88
C LEU A 377 -20.65 -21.18 2.57
N TYR A 378 -21.31 -21.46 3.68
CA TYR A 378 -22.03 -20.43 4.46
C TYR A 378 -21.68 -20.51 5.93
N TRP A 379 -21.74 -19.39 6.63
CA TRP A 379 -21.52 -19.30 8.08
C TRP A 379 -22.17 -18.03 8.64
N ASP A 380 -22.22 -17.92 9.96
CA ASP A 380 -22.77 -16.74 10.64
C ASP A 380 -21.62 -15.87 11.16
N ARG A 381 -21.28 -14.82 10.41
CA ARG A 381 -20.24 -13.87 10.82
C ARG A 381 -20.60 -13.11 12.10
N TYR A 382 -21.88 -12.87 12.39
CA TYR A 382 -22.28 -12.20 13.63
C TYR A 382 -21.97 -13.09 14.84
N LYS A 383 -22.22 -14.40 14.73
CA LYS A 383 -21.84 -15.39 15.74
C LYS A 383 -20.32 -15.42 15.97
N LEU A 384 -19.52 -15.31 14.90
CA LEU A 384 -18.06 -15.23 15.03
C LEU A 384 -17.60 -13.98 15.78
N LEU A 385 -18.27 -12.86 15.52
CA LEU A 385 -18.09 -11.58 16.20
C LEU A 385 -18.73 -11.53 17.61
N GLY A 386 -19.35 -12.62 18.06
CA GLY A 386 -19.82 -12.80 19.44
C GLY A 386 -21.20 -12.23 19.75
N LYS A 387 -22.04 -11.94 18.75
CA LYS A 387 -23.43 -11.48 18.96
C LYS A 387 -24.42 -12.21 18.05
N SER A 388 -25.68 -12.34 18.47
CA SER A 388 -26.79 -12.63 17.56
C SER A 388 -27.14 -11.37 16.74
N LYS A 389 -27.54 -11.56 15.48
CA LYS A 389 -27.82 -10.54 14.44
C LYS A 389 -28.03 -9.12 14.99
N SER A 390 -27.07 -8.23 14.74
CA SER A 390 -27.06 -6.81 15.12
C SER A 390 -26.55 -5.95 13.97
N ASP A 391 -26.66 -4.63 14.04
CA ASP A 391 -26.09 -3.73 13.02
C ASP A 391 -24.60 -4.03 12.84
N PHE A 392 -24.21 -4.38 11.62
CA PHE A 392 -22.86 -4.86 11.30
C PHE A 392 -21.78 -3.85 11.69
N ILE A 393 -22.04 -2.56 11.49
CA ILE A 393 -21.09 -1.47 11.74
C ILE A 393 -20.76 -1.29 13.23
N PRO A 394 -21.74 -1.07 14.15
CA PRO A 394 -21.47 -1.03 15.59
C PRO A 394 -20.78 -2.29 16.11
N LEU A 395 -21.13 -3.47 15.59
CA LEU A 395 -20.49 -4.72 15.95
C LEU A 395 -19.01 -4.72 15.58
N MET A 396 -18.67 -4.28 14.36
CA MET A 396 -17.28 -4.15 13.90
C MET A 396 -16.50 -3.12 14.73
N LYS A 397 -17.10 -1.95 15.04
CA LYS A 397 -16.47 -0.94 15.91
C LYS A 397 -16.07 -1.57 17.26
N SER A 398 -17.00 -2.29 17.89
CA SER A 398 -16.80 -2.89 19.20
C SER A 398 -15.85 -4.09 19.19
N TYR A 399 -15.96 -4.98 18.20
CA TYR A 399 -15.18 -6.23 18.16
C TYR A 399 -13.68 -5.96 17.98
N PHE A 400 -13.33 -5.04 17.06
CA PHE A 400 -11.94 -4.68 16.80
C PHE A 400 -11.39 -3.63 17.76
N GLY A 401 -12.26 -2.89 18.45
CA GLY A 401 -11.86 -1.83 19.39
C GLY A 401 -11.57 -0.49 18.72
N PHE A 402 -12.30 -0.15 17.65
CA PHE A 402 -12.13 1.14 16.94
C PHE A 402 -12.51 2.37 17.78
N ASN A 403 -13.29 2.18 18.85
CA ASN A 403 -13.64 3.20 19.83
C ASN A 403 -12.87 3.04 21.16
N ASN A 404 -11.89 2.13 21.21
CA ASN A 404 -11.08 1.88 22.41
C ASN A 404 -9.76 2.66 22.33
N TYR A 405 -9.76 3.88 22.86
CA TYR A 405 -8.55 4.69 23.00
C TYR A 405 -7.73 4.21 24.21
N VAL A 406 -6.65 3.49 23.91
CA VAL A 406 -5.73 2.95 24.92
C VAL A 406 -4.65 3.97 25.28
N SER A 407 -3.87 3.63 26.31
CA SER A 407 -2.68 4.41 26.70
C SER A 407 -1.77 4.64 25.50
N ALA A 408 -1.15 5.82 25.45
CA ALA A 408 -0.19 6.19 24.43
C ALA A 408 0.91 5.13 24.31
N ILE A 409 1.21 4.73 23.08
CA ILE A 409 2.18 3.65 22.84
C ILE A 409 3.56 4.12 23.30
N SER A 410 4.29 3.26 24.01
CA SER A 410 5.68 3.53 24.38
C SER A 410 6.58 3.53 23.14
N THR A 411 7.45 4.52 23.07
CA THR A 411 8.34 4.73 21.93
C THR A 411 9.75 5.03 22.41
N GLU A 412 10.75 4.46 21.75
CA GLU A 412 12.15 4.77 22.00
C GLU A 412 12.81 5.40 20.78
N LYS A 413 13.70 6.36 21.03
CA LYS A 413 14.49 7.02 19.98
C LYS A 413 15.47 6.01 19.38
N ILE A 414 15.61 6.01 18.06
CA ILE A 414 16.56 5.14 17.37
C ILE A 414 17.93 5.84 17.34
N GLU A 415 18.93 5.26 18.00
CA GLU A 415 20.26 5.87 18.15
C GLU A 415 21.33 5.27 17.23
N MET A 416 21.26 3.97 16.93
CA MET A 416 22.36 3.27 16.21
C MET A 416 21.96 2.70 14.85
N GLU A 417 20.77 2.11 14.75
CA GLU A 417 20.37 1.34 13.57
C GLU A 417 19.78 2.24 12.48
N VAL A 418 19.91 1.77 11.23
CA VAL A 418 19.22 2.33 10.06
C VAL A 418 18.52 1.22 9.28
N ASP A 419 17.40 1.56 8.66
CA ASP A 419 16.72 0.67 7.71
C ASP A 419 16.96 1.08 6.25
N GLU A 420 16.36 0.33 5.33
CA GLU A 420 16.49 0.53 3.89
C GLU A 420 15.96 1.91 3.44
N ASP A 421 14.91 2.42 4.09
CA ASP A 421 14.31 3.72 3.78
C ASP A 421 15.28 4.86 4.11
N GLU A 422 15.90 4.81 5.30
CA GLU A 422 16.90 5.79 5.72
C GLU A 422 18.17 5.76 4.88
N VAL A 423 18.62 4.57 4.46
CA VAL A 423 19.78 4.41 3.60
C VAL A 423 19.52 4.98 2.21
N THR A 424 18.37 4.65 1.60
CA THR A 424 17.92 5.23 0.33
C THR A 424 17.77 6.74 0.42
N TYR A 425 17.18 7.25 1.51
CA TYR A 425 17.04 8.67 1.75
C TYR A 425 18.41 9.37 1.81
N ALA A 426 19.37 8.79 2.54
CA ALA A 426 20.68 9.40 2.72
C ALA A 426 21.48 9.49 1.41
N ILE A 427 21.56 8.42 0.61
CA ILE A 427 22.30 8.46 -0.66
C ILE A 427 21.68 9.48 -1.63
N VAL A 428 20.33 9.55 -1.71
CA VAL A 428 19.64 10.51 -2.57
C VAL A 428 19.91 11.95 -2.12
N HIS A 429 19.65 12.26 -0.85
CA HIS A 429 19.64 13.63 -0.34
C HIS A 429 21.01 14.17 0.08
N ARG A 430 21.99 13.29 0.31
CA ARG A 430 23.34 13.69 0.75
C ARG A 430 24.41 13.50 -0.30
N VAL A 431 24.18 12.65 -1.29
CA VAL A 431 25.15 12.37 -2.35
C VAL A 431 24.60 12.80 -3.71
N LEU A 432 23.52 12.19 -4.19
CA LEU A 432 23.12 12.36 -5.58
C LEU A 432 22.57 13.77 -5.88
N ILE A 433 21.59 14.25 -5.12
CA ILE A 433 20.99 15.59 -5.32
C ILE A 433 22.03 16.72 -5.14
N PRO A 434 22.84 16.75 -4.05
CA PRO A 434 23.84 17.80 -3.87
C PRO A 434 24.89 17.85 -5.00
N ASN A 435 25.20 16.70 -5.60
CA ASN A 435 26.09 16.61 -6.75
C ASN A 435 25.35 16.74 -8.09
N LYS A 436 24.12 17.27 -8.10
CA LYS A 436 23.31 17.60 -9.29
C LYS A 436 22.98 16.42 -10.20
N PHE A 437 23.00 15.19 -9.69
CA PHE A 437 22.53 14.04 -10.45
C PHE A 437 21.04 14.20 -10.74
N ARG A 438 20.64 13.90 -11.98
CA ARG A 438 19.23 13.80 -12.34
C ARG A 438 18.71 12.44 -11.92
N ILE A 439 17.94 12.41 -10.86
CA ILE A 439 17.28 11.18 -10.42
C ILE A 439 16.09 10.89 -11.34
N VAL A 440 16.06 9.68 -11.90
CA VAL A 440 14.99 9.22 -12.80
C VAL A 440 13.91 8.47 -12.02
N SER A 441 14.31 7.64 -11.06
CA SER A 441 13.39 6.86 -10.23
C SER A 441 14.02 6.59 -8.87
N ILE A 442 13.20 6.65 -7.82
CA ILE A 442 13.55 6.18 -6.48
C ILE A 442 12.42 5.27 -5.98
N SER A 443 12.77 4.09 -5.51
CA SER A 443 11.88 3.18 -4.82
C SER A 443 12.27 3.12 -3.34
N TYR A 444 11.49 3.79 -2.51
CA TYR A 444 11.58 3.60 -1.06
C TYR A 444 10.78 2.36 -0.67
N PRO A 445 11.09 1.72 0.48
CA PRO A 445 10.13 0.85 1.14
C PRO A 445 8.75 1.54 1.23
N GLY A 446 7.71 0.92 0.68
CA GLY A 446 6.35 1.50 0.67
C GLY A 446 6.01 2.48 -0.44
N SER A 447 6.99 3.22 -0.96
CA SER A 447 6.80 4.15 -2.07
C SER A 447 7.60 3.67 -3.28
N GLN A 448 6.99 2.79 -4.07
CA GLN A 448 7.60 2.28 -5.30
C GLN A 448 7.70 3.40 -6.34
N GLY A 449 8.92 3.62 -6.83
CA GLY A 449 9.17 4.56 -7.92
C GLY A 449 8.47 4.13 -9.21
N GLY A 450 8.02 5.11 -9.99
CA GLY A 450 7.34 4.88 -11.26
C GLY A 450 8.19 4.24 -12.36
N GLY A 451 9.51 4.11 -12.18
CA GLY A 451 10.47 3.63 -13.18
C GLY A 451 10.66 2.11 -13.22
N ALA A 452 9.59 1.34 -13.35
CA ALA A 452 9.70 -0.11 -13.54
C ALA A 452 10.43 -0.42 -14.85
N ILE A 453 11.50 -1.22 -14.78
CA ILE A 453 12.18 -1.74 -15.96
C ILE A 453 11.45 -3.00 -16.43
N LEU A 454 11.24 -3.08 -17.74
CA LEU A 454 10.35 -4.03 -18.42
C LEU A 454 11.15 -4.86 -19.46
N PRO A 455 11.84 -5.94 -19.05
CA PRO A 455 12.84 -6.62 -19.88
C PRO A 455 12.28 -7.45 -21.05
N ASP A 456 11.04 -7.93 -20.92
CA ASP A 456 10.43 -8.87 -21.86
C ASP A 456 9.13 -8.29 -22.44
N PRO A 457 9.22 -7.29 -23.35
CA PRO A 457 8.05 -6.59 -23.88
C PRO A 457 7.05 -7.53 -24.57
N ASP A 458 7.53 -8.60 -25.20
CA ASP A 458 6.73 -9.61 -25.92
C ASP A 458 5.77 -10.39 -24.99
N LEU A 459 6.05 -10.45 -23.69
CA LEU A 459 5.16 -11.10 -22.71
C LEU A 459 3.96 -10.22 -22.31
N GLY A 460 3.84 -9.02 -22.87
CA GLY A 460 2.70 -8.13 -22.64
C GLY A 460 2.51 -7.83 -21.16
N LYS A 461 1.34 -8.16 -20.59
CA LYS A 461 1.04 -7.93 -19.15
C LYS A 461 1.69 -8.95 -18.21
N ALA A 462 2.22 -10.06 -18.73
CA ALA A 462 2.85 -11.11 -17.94
C ALA A 462 4.35 -10.89 -17.72
N GLN A 463 4.91 -9.84 -18.33
CA GLN A 463 6.34 -9.55 -18.23
C GLN A 463 6.75 -9.26 -16.77
N PRO A 464 7.95 -9.71 -16.36
CA PRO A 464 8.52 -9.36 -15.07
C PRO A 464 8.79 -7.86 -15.01
N ARG A 465 8.64 -7.28 -13.82
CA ARG A 465 9.00 -5.88 -13.53
C ARG A 465 10.20 -5.89 -12.61
N GLU A 466 11.26 -5.20 -13.00
CA GLU A 466 12.42 -4.99 -12.14
C GLU A 466 12.43 -3.54 -11.64
N TYR A 467 12.67 -3.38 -10.34
CA TYR A 467 12.76 -2.07 -9.69
C TYR A 467 14.12 -1.99 -9.01
N PRO A 468 15.12 -1.35 -9.64
CA PRO A 468 16.26 -0.82 -8.91
C PRO A 468 15.78 0.24 -7.92
N ASP A 469 16.39 0.30 -6.74
CA ASP A 469 15.98 1.27 -5.72
C ASP A 469 16.24 2.71 -6.19
N ILE A 470 17.32 2.94 -6.94
CA ILE A 470 17.62 4.24 -7.53
C ILE A 470 18.09 4.06 -8.98
N ILE A 471 17.54 4.89 -9.86
CA ILE A 471 18.04 5.12 -11.21
C ILE A 471 18.39 6.61 -11.32
N ALA A 472 19.63 6.94 -11.66
CA ALA A 472 20.09 8.32 -11.78
C ALA A 472 21.03 8.53 -12.98
N LEU A 473 21.08 9.77 -13.46
CA LEU A 473 21.95 10.22 -14.55
C LEU A 473 22.90 11.32 -14.03
N PRO A 474 24.11 11.43 -14.57
CA PRO A 474 25.06 12.48 -14.22
C PRO A 474 24.51 13.88 -14.57
N PRO A 475 25.11 14.95 -14.01
CA PRO A 475 24.61 16.33 -14.15
C PRO A 475 24.62 16.87 -15.58
N GLU A 476 25.58 16.43 -16.40
CA GLU A 476 25.73 16.89 -17.78
C GLU A 476 25.28 15.82 -18.77
N LYS A 477 24.44 16.23 -19.73
CA LYS A 477 23.99 15.39 -20.82
C LYS A 477 25.03 15.42 -21.94
N ASP A 478 25.78 14.33 -22.09
CA ASP A 478 26.52 14.02 -23.32
C ASP A 478 25.72 13.02 -24.17
N LYS A 479 26.06 12.83 -25.44
CA LYS A 479 25.49 11.78 -26.30
C LYS A 479 25.76 10.37 -25.77
N ASN A 480 26.79 10.23 -24.94
CA ASN A 480 27.18 9.02 -24.23
C ASN A 480 26.85 9.18 -22.75
N ILE A 481 25.73 8.59 -22.34
CA ILE A 481 25.16 8.80 -21.01
C ILE A 481 25.54 7.61 -20.12
N ASP A 482 26.21 7.89 -19.00
CA ASP A 482 26.41 6.93 -17.94
C ASP A 482 25.13 6.86 -17.08
N VAL A 483 24.70 5.66 -16.70
CA VAL A 483 23.49 5.45 -15.88
C VAL A 483 23.89 4.81 -14.56
N ILE A 484 23.45 5.39 -13.45
CA ILE A 484 23.64 4.84 -12.11
C ILE A 484 22.44 4.00 -11.71
N LEU A 485 22.71 2.77 -11.28
CA LEU A 485 21.77 1.90 -10.58
C LEU A 485 22.29 1.64 -9.16
N ASN A 486 21.42 1.78 -8.16
CA ASN A 486 21.77 1.47 -6.76
C ASN A 486 20.68 0.61 -6.11
N GLU A 487 21.12 -0.35 -5.29
CA GLU A 487 20.26 -1.07 -4.35
C GLU A 487 20.65 -0.71 -2.92
N SER A 488 19.65 -0.52 -2.07
CA SER A 488 19.81 -0.17 -0.68
C SER A 488 19.43 -1.33 0.23
N LYS A 489 20.11 -1.44 1.35
CA LYS A 489 19.72 -2.27 2.49
C LYS A 489 19.82 -1.44 3.75
N GLY A 490 19.14 -1.88 4.81
CA GLY A 490 19.32 -1.29 6.15
C GLY A 490 20.70 -1.64 6.71
N MET A 491 20.75 -2.19 7.91
CA MET A 491 22.01 -2.70 8.45
C MET A 491 22.64 -3.78 7.54
N PHE A 492 23.97 -3.73 7.42
CA PHE A 492 24.74 -4.60 6.55
C PHE A 492 24.51 -6.08 6.87
N ASN A 493 24.15 -6.83 5.84
CA ASN A 493 24.07 -8.28 5.86
C ASN A 493 24.66 -8.81 4.55
N GLN A 494 25.80 -9.50 4.64
CA GLN A 494 26.56 -9.92 3.46
C GLN A 494 25.71 -10.68 2.43
N ALA A 495 24.94 -11.68 2.87
CA ALA A 495 24.12 -12.50 1.97
C ALA A 495 23.04 -11.66 1.24
N SER A 496 22.43 -10.70 1.94
CA SER A 496 21.42 -9.82 1.37
C SER A 496 22.03 -8.84 0.37
N VAL A 497 23.16 -8.22 0.71
CA VAL A 497 23.86 -7.28 -0.18
C VAL A 497 24.44 -7.99 -1.40
N GLU A 498 25.01 -9.19 -1.24
CA GLU A 498 25.53 -9.98 -2.37
C GLU A 498 24.43 -10.40 -3.35
N LYS A 499 23.23 -10.71 -2.84
CA LYS A 499 22.06 -10.99 -3.67
C LYS A 499 21.65 -9.79 -4.52
N ASP A 500 21.57 -8.61 -3.91
CA ASP A 500 21.18 -7.37 -4.61
C ASP A 500 22.26 -6.91 -5.59
N MET A 501 23.53 -7.04 -5.23
CA MET A 501 24.65 -6.84 -6.14
C MET A 501 24.55 -7.77 -7.36
N GLY A 502 24.22 -9.05 -7.15
CA GLY A 502 23.99 -10.00 -8.24
C GLY A 502 22.83 -9.61 -9.15
N LYS A 503 21.76 -9.02 -8.60
CA LYS A 503 20.61 -8.50 -9.35
C LYS A 503 21.04 -7.36 -10.29
N ILE A 504 21.71 -6.33 -9.78
CA ILE A 504 22.08 -5.15 -10.59
C ILE A 504 23.28 -5.40 -11.51
N LEU A 505 24.19 -6.31 -11.17
CA LEU A 505 25.34 -6.66 -12.02
C LEU A 505 24.91 -7.19 -13.39
N ARG A 506 23.74 -7.83 -13.49
CA ARG A 506 23.16 -8.31 -14.75
C ARG A 506 22.97 -7.18 -15.78
N TYR A 507 22.73 -5.94 -15.35
CA TYR A 507 22.58 -4.81 -16.26
C TYR A 507 23.88 -4.46 -17.01
N LYS A 508 25.06 -4.86 -16.50
CA LYS A 508 26.33 -4.64 -17.21
C LYS A 508 26.54 -5.62 -18.38
N THR A 509 25.89 -6.77 -18.39
CA THR A 509 26.19 -7.86 -19.33
C THR A 509 24.99 -8.33 -20.15
N ASP A 510 23.76 -8.21 -19.62
CA ASP A 510 22.55 -8.64 -20.30
C ASP A 510 22.00 -7.55 -21.23
N LYS A 511 22.12 -7.79 -22.54
CA LYS A 511 21.64 -6.87 -23.58
C LYS A 511 20.14 -6.59 -23.51
N LYS A 512 19.32 -7.53 -23.02
CA LYS A 512 17.87 -7.31 -22.87
C LYS A 512 17.59 -6.27 -21.78
N LEU A 513 18.25 -6.40 -20.63
CA LEU A 513 18.14 -5.45 -19.52
C LEU A 513 18.66 -4.07 -19.92
N GLN A 514 19.77 -4.01 -20.65
CA GLN A 514 20.31 -2.74 -21.17
C GLN A 514 19.32 -2.03 -22.10
N LYS A 515 18.71 -2.78 -23.03
CA LYS A 515 17.69 -2.24 -23.95
C LYS A 515 16.47 -1.74 -23.19
N ALA A 516 15.95 -2.53 -22.25
CA ALA A 516 14.80 -2.17 -21.44
C ALA A 516 15.06 -0.96 -20.53
N LEU A 517 16.27 -0.84 -19.97
CA LEU A 517 16.69 0.35 -19.23
C LEU A 517 16.69 1.58 -20.14
N LYS A 518 17.31 1.50 -21.33
CA LYS A 518 17.30 2.61 -22.31
C LYS A 518 15.88 3.02 -22.67
N GLU A 519 14.99 2.07 -22.95
CA GLU A 519 13.57 2.35 -23.23
C GLU A 519 12.88 3.04 -22.06
N THR A 520 13.13 2.60 -20.82
CA THR A 520 12.60 3.23 -19.60
C THR A 520 13.04 4.70 -19.49
N LEU A 521 14.31 4.99 -19.79
CA LEU A 521 14.85 6.36 -19.79
C LEU A 521 14.24 7.23 -20.90
N ILE A 522 13.98 6.67 -22.08
CA ILE A 522 13.32 7.37 -23.19
C ILE A 522 11.86 7.70 -22.83
N VAL A 523 11.12 6.73 -22.30
CA VAL A 523 9.71 6.93 -21.89
C VAL A 523 9.59 7.96 -20.77
N ALA A 524 10.55 7.96 -19.84
CA ALA A 524 10.66 8.98 -18.82
C ALA A 524 11.08 10.37 -19.36
N LYS A 525 11.35 10.49 -20.67
CA LYS A 525 11.85 11.70 -21.35
C LYS A 525 13.11 12.28 -20.68
N VAL A 526 13.96 11.40 -20.17
CA VAL A 526 15.23 11.81 -19.56
C VAL A 526 16.41 11.75 -20.55
N ILE A 527 16.26 10.97 -21.62
CA ILE A 527 17.18 10.87 -22.77
C ILE A 527 16.37 10.80 -24.08
N ASP A 528 17.02 11.06 -25.21
CA ASP A 528 16.44 10.96 -26.55
C ASP A 528 16.63 9.56 -27.17
N GLN A 529 15.85 9.22 -28.19
CA GLN A 529 15.96 7.93 -28.89
C GLN A 529 17.36 7.67 -29.46
N ASN A 530 18.03 8.75 -29.90
CA ASN A 530 19.35 8.71 -30.52
C ASN A 530 20.50 8.73 -29.50
N ASP A 531 20.22 8.98 -28.21
CA ASP A 531 21.25 8.95 -27.17
C ASP A 531 21.69 7.51 -26.89
N ASN A 532 22.95 7.33 -26.50
CA ASN A 532 23.50 6.01 -26.16
C ASN A 532 23.77 5.91 -24.66
N VAL A 533 23.24 4.86 -24.03
CA VAL A 533 23.67 4.46 -22.69
C VAL A 533 25.05 3.82 -22.84
N TYR A 534 26.09 4.54 -22.40
CA TYR A 534 27.49 4.15 -22.62
C TYR A 534 28.00 3.20 -21.54
N LYS A 535 27.89 3.60 -20.26
CA LYS A 535 28.17 2.72 -19.12
C LYS A 535 26.97 2.64 -18.19
N ILE A 536 26.84 1.49 -17.54
CA ILE A 536 25.91 1.31 -16.41
C ILE A 536 26.78 1.14 -15.17
N LEU A 537 26.78 2.16 -14.33
CA LEU A 537 27.48 2.20 -13.06
C LEU A 537 26.56 1.63 -11.99
N ILE A 538 27.06 0.67 -11.21
CA ILE A 538 26.27 -0.02 -10.19
C ILE A 538 26.86 0.21 -8.81
N GLY A 539 26.00 0.41 -7.82
CA GLY A 539 26.42 0.53 -6.42
C GLY A 539 25.44 -0.12 -5.47
N VAL A 540 25.93 -0.31 -4.24
CA VAL A 540 25.15 -0.81 -3.12
C VAL A 540 25.28 0.14 -1.94
N ALA A 541 24.18 0.32 -1.22
CA ALA A 541 24.07 1.21 -0.08
C ALA A 541 23.62 0.44 1.17
N PHE A 542 24.26 0.65 2.34
CA PHE A 542 23.85 0.01 3.59
C PHE A 542 24.36 0.74 4.84
N GLY A 543 23.78 0.45 6.00
CA GLY A 543 24.29 0.87 7.31
C GLY A 543 25.32 -0.11 7.87
N VAL A 544 26.30 0.39 8.63
CA VAL A 544 27.26 -0.43 9.39
C VAL A 544 27.31 0.01 10.84
N THR A 545 27.79 -0.86 11.71
CA THR A 545 28.26 -0.44 13.04
C THR A 545 29.76 -0.09 12.96
N ASN A 546 30.25 0.79 13.83
CA ASN A 546 31.61 1.35 13.79
C ASN A 546 32.75 0.30 13.65
N ASN A 547 32.51 -0.98 13.99
CA ASN A 547 33.50 -2.06 13.96
C ASN A 547 33.31 -3.07 12.81
N THR A 548 32.40 -2.83 11.87
CA THR A 548 32.15 -3.80 10.78
C THR A 548 33.22 -3.69 9.70
N SER A 549 34.14 -4.66 9.65
CA SER A 549 35.04 -4.83 8.51
C SER A 549 34.26 -5.44 7.34
N THR A 550 34.20 -4.72 6.23
CA THR A 550 33.55 -5.18 5.00
C THR A 550 34.62 -5.38 3.93
N THR A 551 34.82 -6.61 3.47
CA THR A 551 35.71 -6.92 2.35
C THR A 551 34.95 -6.88 1.04
N TRP A 552 35.51 -6.21 0.03
CA TRP A 552 34.83 -5.99 -1.25
C TRP A 552 35.70 -6.42 -2.41
N LYS A 553 35.05 -6.80 -3.51
CA LYS A 553 35.68 -7.03 -4.80
C LYS A 553 35.38 -5.79 -5.66
N PRO A 554 36.35 -4.87 -5.86
CA PRO A 554 36.15 -3.65 -6.65
C PRO A 554 35.61 -3.93 -8.06
N ASP A 555 35.88 -5.12 -8.61
CA ASP A 555 35.39 -5.51 -9.94
C ASP A 555 33.87 -5.73 -10.01
N LYS A 556 33.17 -5.84 -8.86
CA LYS A 556 31.75 -6.17 -8.82
C LYS A 556 30.82 -4.97 -8.65
N VAL A 557 31.32 -3.81 -8.19
CA VAL A 557 30.55 -2.58 -7.99
C VAL A 557 31.41 -1.37 -8.29
N ASP A 558 30.82 -0.29 -8.80
CA ASP A 558 31.53 0.95 -9.10
C ASP A 558 31.64 1.87 -7.88
N PHE A 559 30.72 1.72 -6.91
CA PHE A 559 30.77 2.43 -5.63
C PHE A 559 30.01 1.69 -4.53
N ILE A 560 30.30 2.06 -3.29
CA ILE A 560 29.62 1.61 -2.08
C ILE A 560 29.31 2.82 -1.22
N PHE A 561 28.04 3.01 -0.89
CA PHE A 561 27.62 4.01 0.09
C PHE A 561 27.40 3.33 1.45
N ARG A 562 27.95 3.90 2.51
CA ARG A 562 27.75 3.42 3.87
C ARG A 562 27.29 4.52 4.80
N ILE A 563 26.32 4.18 5.65
CA ILE A 563 26.02 4.95 6.86
C ILE A 563 26.90 4.36 7.97
N VAL A 564 27.93 5.10 8.38
CA VAL A 564 28.92 4.65 9.39
C VAL A 564 28.29 4.60 10.77
N ASN A 565 27.41 5.57 11.02
CA ASN A 565 26.50 5.67 12.16
C ASN A 565 25.36 6.61 11.75
N ARG A 566 24.31 6.73 12.57
CA ARG A 566 23.16 7.59 12.24
C ARG A 566 23.51 9.07 11.99
N GLU A 567 24.71 9.54 12.34
CA GLU A 567 25.14 10.91 12.10
C GLU A 567 26.03 11.08 10.86
N ASN A 568 26.74 10.04 10.41
CA ASN A 568 27.80 10.16 9.42
C ASN A 568 27.66 9.12 8.30
N TRP A 569 27.91 9.55 7.07
CA TRP A 569 27.99 8.68 5.89
C TRP A 569 29.36 8.77 5.23
N ALA A 570 29.70 7.75 4.44
CA ALA A 570 30.87 7.72 3.58
C ALA A 570 30.57 6.94 2.29
N ILE A 571 31.26 7.26 1.21
CA ILE A 571 31.17 6.54 -0.08
C ILE A 571 32.57 6.14 -0.54
N GLY A 572 32.74 4.85 -0.85
CA GLY A 572 33.91 4.33 -1.53
C GLY A 572 33.63 4.25 -3.02
N ILE A 573 34.43 4.92 -3.85
CA ILE A 573 34.26 4.96 -5.31
C ILE A 573 35.43 4.24 -5.96
N PHE A 574 35.12 3.26 -6.81
CA PHE A 574 36.10 2.44 -7.53
C PHE A 574 36.17 2.79 -9.02
N ASN A 575 35.21 3.56 -9.53
CA ASN A 575 35.19 4.07 -10.90
C ASN A 575 35.67 5.53 -10.95
N GLN A 576 36.73 5.79 -11.72
CA GLN A 576 37.35 7.12 -11.78
C GLN A 576 36.39 8.20 -12.29
N SER A 577 35.56 7.90 -13.30
CA SER A 577 34.57 8.85 -13.85
C SER A 577 33.55 9.29 -12.79
N LEU A 578 33.16 8.40 -11.87
CA LEU A 578 32.24 8.75 -10.79
C LEU A 578 32.91 9.59 -9.69
N ARG A 579 34.22 9.42 -9.48
CA ARG A 579 34.98 10.17 -8.48
C ARG A 579 35.06 11.66 -8.80
N GLU A 580 35.08 12.02 -10.08
CA GLU A 580 35.06 13.41 -10.54
C GLU A 580 33.68 14.05 -10.31
N LEU A 581 32.61 13.26 -10.41
CA LEU A 581 31.23 13.71 -10.21
C LEU A 581 30.82 13.79 -8.73
N ILE A 582 31.51 13.08 -7.85
CA ILE A 582 31.23 13.03 -6.41
C ILE A 582 32.52 13.42 -5.64
N PRO A 583 32.84 14.72 -5.56
CA PRO A 583 34.06 15.20 -4.89
C PRO A 583 34.04 14.98 -3.36
N THR A 584 32.86 15.00 -2.74
CA THR A 584 32.69 14.80 -1.30
C THR A 584 32.40 13.33 -1.01
N ILE A 585 33.36 12.64 -0.38
CA ILE A 585 33.27 11.19 -0.12
C ILE A 585 32.79 10.83 1.30
N SER A 586 32.53 11.81 2.15
CA SER A 586 31.96 11.61 3.49
C SER A 586 31.28 12.87 3.99
N GLY A 587 30.37 12.72 4.95
CA GLY A 587 29.66 13.86 5.53
C GLY A 587 28.65 13.48 6.59
N LYS A 588 27.82 14.45 6.98
CA LYS A 588 26.73 14.25 7.94
C LYS A 588 25.46 13.74 7.24
N THR A 589 24.76 12.80 7.87
CA THR A 589 23.46 12.28 7.41
C THR A 589 22.33 13.29 7.66
N ASN A 590 22.44 14.09 8.73
CA ASN A 590 21.41 15.02 9.19
C ASN A 590 20.01 14.36 9.20
N PHE A 591 19.92 13.14 9.75
CA PHE A 591 18.63 12.50 9.96
C PHE A 591 17.83 13.26 11.02
N PRO A 592 16.50 13.31 10.88
CA PRO A 592 15.67 13.75 11.98
C PRO A 592 15.72 12.75 13.13
N GLU A 593 15.26 13.19 14.30
CA GLU A 593 14.94 12.24 15.37
C GLU A 593 13.76 11.37 14.95
N VAL A 594 13.96 10.06 15.02
CA VAL A 594 12.95 9.06 14.69
C VAL A 594 12.85 8.06 15.82
N TYR A 595 11.66 7.51 15.98
CA TYR A 595 11.31 6.62 17.07
C TYR A 595 10.80 5.29 16.52
N LYS A 596 10.92 4.23 17.32
CA LYS A 596 10.26 2.95 17.09
C LYS A 596 9.37 2.60 18.28
N ILE A 597 8.36 1.78 18.03
CA ILE A 597 7.48 1.24 19.06
C ILE A 597 8.27 0.24 19.92
N VAL A 598 8.15 0.33 21.24
CA VAL A 598 8.74 -0.62 22.18
C VAL A 598 7.81 -1.83 22.30
N ASP A 599 8.33 -3.03 22.06
CA ASP A 599 7.55 -4.27 22.17
C ASP A 599 7.44 -4.70 23.64
N GLU A 600 6.34 -4.35 24.31
CA GLU A 600 6.11 -4.70 25.72
C GLU A 600 6.01 -6.22 25.95
N HIS A 601 5.71 -7.04 24.92
CA HIS A 601 5.70 -8.50 25.04
C HIS A 601 7.09 -9.11 25.17
N SER A 602 8.15 -8.37 24.81
CA SER A 602 9.53 -8.82 24.97
C SER A 602 10.08 -8.60 26.39
N GLN A 603 9.46 -7.73 27.20
CA GLN A 603 9.93 -7.42 28.57
C GLN A 603 9.38 -8.38 29.64
N GLN A 604 8.31 -9.13 29.37
CA GLN A 604 7.78 -10.13 30.32
C GLN A 604 8.58 -11.44 30.37
N ASN A 605 9.59 -11.62 29.51
CA ASN A 605 10.50 -12.77 29.55
C ASN A 605 11.88 -12.43 30.16
N LEU A 606 12.03 -11.26 30.78
CA LEU A 606 13.27 -10.78 31.39
C LEU A 606 13.19 -10.52 32.90
N PHE A 607 12.10 -10.93 33.56
CA PHE A 607 11.96 -10.92 35.01
C PHE A 607 11.46 -12.26 35.54
#